data_AF-A0A822H9X5-F1
#
_entry.id   AF-A0A822H9X5-F1
#
_cell.length_a   1.000
_cell.length_b   1.000
_cell.length_c   1.000
_cell.angle_alpha   90.00
_cell.angle_beta   90.00
_cell.angle_gamma   90.00
#
_symmetry.space_group_name_H-M   'P 1'
#
loop_
_entity.id
_entity.type
_entity.pdbx_description
1 polymer ?
#
loop_
_entity_poly.entity_id
_entity_poly.type
_entity_poly.pdbx_seq_one_letter_code
_entity_poly.pdbx_strand_id
1 'polypeptide(L)'
;LSELIQVYHETVGRNCMLMLDLTPDRTGLIPSAHARRYKQLGDFIRSCYGTSILPTEHLMSDDSLQYIQLFVSSPVTVDRSVLQEDQTDGQVIRAYTIDVKLVNTTNTHQWMIVAQGTSIGNKKIDIWEAGPQLINAVRLTITKTVDKPVIKSFTVHLCN
;
A
#
# COMPACT_ATOMS: atom_id res chain seq x y z
N LEU A 1 2.13 -2.37 -20.20
CA LEU A 1 1.20 -2.19 -19.06
C LEU A 1 1.96 -2.34 -17.77
N SER A 2 2.70 -3.44 -17.59
CA SER A 2 3.66 -3.64 -16.50
C SER A 2 4.52 -2.40 -16.21
N GLU A 3 5.09 -1.79 -17.24
CA GLU A 3 5.89 -0.56 -17.09
C GLU A 3 5.09 0.63 -16.51
N LEU A 4 3.88 0.90 -17.00
CA LEU A 4 3.02 1.96 -16.44
C LEU A 4 2.61 1.68 -14.99
N ILE A 5 2.39 0.40 -14.66
CA ILE A 5 2.10 -0.04 -13.30
C ILE A 5 3.31 0.19 -12.40
N GLN A 6 4.50 -0.17 -12.87
CA GLN A 6 5.75 0.11 -12.17
C GLN A 6 5.94 1.61 -11.93
N VAL A 7 5.78 2.44 -12.96
CA VAL A 7 5.84 3.90 -12.83
C VAL A 7 4.82 4.42 -11.81
N TYR A 8 3.59 3.92 -11.81
CA TYR A 8 2.58 4.30 -10.80
C TYR A 8 3.04 3.96 -9.37
N HIS A 9 3.59 2.76 -9.14
CA HIS A 9 4.10 2.38 -7.83
C HIS A 9 5.34 3.18 -7.41
N GLU A 10 6.21 3.55 -8.36
CA GLU A 10 7.43 4.33 -8.12
C GLU A 10 7.18 5.85 -8.03
N THR A 11 5.98 6.32 -8.36
CA THR A 11 5.56 7.72 -8.24
C THR A 11 4.48 7.87 -7.18
N VAL A 12 3.22 7.59 -7.52
CA VAL A 12 2.07 7.66 -6.60
C VAL A 12 2.26 6.77 -5.38
N GLY A 13 2.85 5.59 -5.55
CA GLY A 13 3.19 4.70 -4.46
C GLY A 13 4.39 5.13 -3.60
N ARG A 14 5.02 6.27 -3.91
CA ARG A 14 6.16 6.84 -3.18
C ARG A 14 5.97 8.33 -2.87
N ASN A 15 4.75 8.72 -2.50
CA ASN A 15 4.42 10.09 -2.09
C ASN A 15 4.60 11.16 -3.18
N CYS A 16 4.46 10.81 -4.46
CA CYS A 16 4.54 11.75 -5.58
C CYS A 16 3.22 11.83 -6.35
N MET A 17 3.08 12.87 -7.18
CA MET A 17 2.06 12.91 -8.23
C MET A 17 2.62 12.29 -9.51
N LEU A 18 1.78 11.54 -10.24
CA LEU A 18 2.10 11.05 -11.57
C LEU A 18 1.44 11.96 -12.61
N MET A 19 2.27 12.67 -13.38
CA MET A 19 1.84 13.38 -14.58
C MET A 19 2.14 12.49 -15.80
N LEU A 20 1.09 12.12 -16.54
CA LEU A 20 1.21 11.24 -17.70
C LEU A 20 0.84 12.00 -18.97
N ASP A 21 1.84 12.23 -19.82
CA ASP A 21 1.64 12.92 -21.09
C ASP A 21 0.90 12.04 -22.10
N LEU A 22 -0.07 12.65 -22.80
CA LEU A 22 -0.84 12.03 -23.87
C LEU A 22 -0.52 12.77 -25.17
N THR A 23 0.03 12.07 -26.16
CA THR A 23 0.44 12.69 -27.43
C THR A 23 -0.61 12.44 -28.52
N PRO A 24 -1.33 13.47 -28.98
CA PRO A 24 -2.16 13.36 -30.19
C PRO A 24 -1.30 13.08 -31.42
N ASP A 25 -1.85 12.35 -32.39
CA ASP A 25 -1.22 12.20 -33.70
C ASP A 25 -1.58 13.35 -34.65
N ARG A 26 -1.20 13.23 -35.94
CA ARG A 26 -1.46 14.26 -36.97
C ARG A 26 -2.94 14.49 -37.28
N THR A 27 -3.83 13.61 -36.82
CA THR A 27 -5.29 13.78 -36.91
C THR A 27 -5.84 14.61 -35.76
N GLY A 28 -5.01 14.93 -34.75
CA GLY A 28 -5.44 15.61 -33.52
C GLY A 28 -6.10 14.68 -32.51
N LEU A 29 -6.07 13.36 -32.73
CA LEU A 29 -6.64 12.36 -31.83
C LEU A 29 -5.56 11.61 -31.07
N ILE A 30 -5.89 11.13 -29.86
CA ILE A 30 -5.04 10.16 -29.17
C ILE A 30 -5.10 8.82 -29.91
N PRO A 31 -3.95 8.24 -30.30
CA PRO A 31 -3.94 6.93 -30.94
C PRO A 31 -4.72 5.89 -30.12
N SER A 32 -5.57 5.11 -30.79
CA SER A 32 -6.47 4.16 -30.12
C SER A 32 -5.72 3.11 -29.28
N ALA A 33 -4.51 2.73 -29.71
CA ALA A 33 -3.62 1.85 -28.94
C ALA A 33 -3.16 2.48 -27.61
N HIS A 34 -2.87 3.79 -27.60
CA HIS A 34 -2.49 4.53 -26.40
C HIS A 34 -3.69 4.66 -25.46
N ALA A 35 -4.84 5.10 -25.97
CA ALA A 35 -6.08 5.21 -25.20
C ALA A 35 -6.46 3.88 -24.51
N ARG A 36 -6.33 2.76 -25.23
CA ARG A 36 -6.54 1.41 -24.68
C ARG A 36 -5.58 1.12 -23.53
N ARG A 37 -4.31 1.49 -23.65
CA ARG A 37 -3.30 1.28 -22.62
C ARG A 37 -3.57 2.10 -21.36
N TYR A 38 -3.96 3.37 -21.51
CA TYR A 38 -4.31 4.23 -20.38
C TYR A 38 -5.55 3.71 -19.66
N LYS A 39 -6.55 3.22 -20.41
CA LYS A 39 -7.71 2.55 -19.82
C LYS A 39 -7.28 1.33 -19.00
N GLN A 40 -6.40 0.47 -19.54
CA GLN A 40 -5.90 -0.70 -18.82
C GLN A 40 -5.19 -0.32 -17.51
N LEU A 41 -4.40 0.76 -17.50
CA LEU A 41 -3.79 1.26 -16.27
C LEU A 41 -4.86 1.72 -15.26
N GLY A 42 -5.85 2.49 -15.71
CA GLY A 42 -6.95 2.92 -14.84
C GLY A 42 -7.79 1.75 -14.31
N ASP A 43 -8.03 0.73 -15.14
CA ASP A 43 -8.73 -0.49 -14.74
C ASP A 43 -7.94 -1.26 -13.69
N PHE A 44 -6.62 -1.41 -13.87
CA PHE A 44 -5.73 -2.00 -12.87
C PHE A 44 -5.79 -1.24 -11.54
N ILE A 45 -5.65 0.10 -11.56
CA ILE A 45 -5.67 0.92 -10.34
C ILE A 45 -7.00 0.75 -9.59
N ARG A 46 -8.14 0.81 -10.30
CA ARG A 46 -9.46 0.60 -9.69
C ARG A 46 -9.64 -0.81 -9.15
N SER A 47 -9.20 -1.82 -9.90
CA SER A 47 -9.29 -3.22 -9.47
C SER A 47 -8.44 -3.50 -8.24
N CYS A 48 -7.25 -2.92 -8.17
CA CYS A 48 -6.27 -3.20 -7.12
C CYS A 48 -6.52 -2.36 -5.86
N TYR A 49 -6.79 -1.06 -6.03
CA TYR A 49 -6.84 -0.09 -4.94
C TYR A 49 -8.22 0.54 -4.71
N GLY A 50 -9.24 0.17 -5.50
CA GLY A 50 -10.59 0.69 -5.35
C GLY A 50 -11.31 0.15 -4.11
N THR A 51 -10.99 -1.07 -3.69
CA THR A 51 -11.53 -1.70 -2.48
C THR A 51 -10.38 -2.35 -1.71
N SER A 52 -10.23 -2.02 -0.43
CA SER A 52 -9.29 -2.70 0.47
C SER A 52 -9.91 -3.95 1.08
N ILE A 53 -9.07 -4.89 1.49
CA ILE A 53 -9.50 -6.01 2.32
C ILE A 53 -9.78 -5.45 3.73
N LEU A 54 -11.00 -5.64 4.22
CA LEU A 54 -11.43 -5.13 5.52
C LEU A 54 -11.03 -6.11 6.63
N PRO A 55 -10.34 -5.65 7.68
CA PRO A 55 -10.08 -6.49 8.82
C PRO A 55 -11.32 -6.62 9.71
N THR A 56 -11.29 -7.66 10.54
CA THR A 56 -12.29 -7.87 11.59
C THR A 56 -12.14 -6.83 12.70
N GLU A 57 -10.90 -6.51 13.06
CA GLU A 57 -10.58 -5.58 14.14
C GLU A 57 -9.34 -4.76 13.81
N HIS A 58 -9.28 -3.55 14.37
CA HIS A 58 -8.12 -2.68 14.36
C HIS A 58 -7.69 -2.38 15.78
N LEU A 59 -6.39 -2.49 16.07
CA LEU A 59 -5.79 -2.11 17.34
C LEU A 59 -4.72 -1.04 17.09
N MET A 60 -4.64 -0.05 17.98
CA MET A 60 -3.63 0.99 17.95
C MET A 60 -2.99 1.09 19.32
N SER A 61 -1.68 1.27 19.38
CA SER A 61 -0.98 1.55 20.64
C SER A 61 -1.26 2.97 21.14
N ASP A 62 -1.16 3.19 22.45
CA ASP A 62 -1.41 4.49 23.09
C ASP A 62 -0.49 5.60 22.54
N ASP A 63 0.74 5.25 22.15
CA ASP A 63 1.72 6.16 21.56
C ASP A 63 1.51 6.41 20.05
N SER A 64 0.52 5.76 19.43
CA SER A 64 0.25 5.83 17.98
C SER A 64 1.42 5.37 17.10
N LEU A 65 2.35 4.57 17.63
CA LEU A 65 3.48 4.03 16.88
C LEU A 65 3.22 2.64 16.30
N GLN A 66 2.17 1.96 16.75
CA GLN A 66 1.79 0.64 16.24
C GLN A 66 0.32 0.58 15.86
N TYR A 67 0.06 0.02 14.68
CA TYR A 67 -1.28 -0.22 14.16
C TYR A 67 -1.37 -1.68 13.72
N ILE A 68 -2.35 -2.41 14.22
CA ILE A 68 -2.56 -3.83 13.94
C ILE A 68 -3.94 -4.00 13.32
N GLN A 69 -4.01 -4.78 12.25
CA GLN A 69 -5.26 -5.24 11.66
C GLN A 69 -5.35 -6.75 11.83
N LEU A 70 -6.49 -7.23 12.32
CA LEU A 70 -6.74 -8.65 12.59
C LEU A 70 -7.78 -9.21 11.63
N PHE A 71 -7.53 -10.43 11.14
CA PHE A 71 -8.38 -11.21 10.23
C PHE A 71 -8.76 -12.55 10.89
N VAL A 72 -9.19 -12.50 12.16
CA VAL A 72 -9.29 -13.68 13.03
C VAL A 72 -10.31 -14.71 12.54
N SER A 73 -11.43 -14.25 11.98
CA SER A 73 -12.52 -15.13 11.53
C SER A 73 -12.36 -15.61 10.08
N SER A 74 -11.56 -14.93 9.28
CA SER A 74 -11.36 -15.25 7.87
C SER A 74 -9.95 -14.82 7.47
N PRO A 75 -8.98 -15.75 7.44
CA PRO A 75 -7.64 -15.44 6.95
C PRO A 75 -7.70 -14.93 5.52
N VAL A 76 -6.82 -13.98 5.19
CA VAL A 76 -6.82 -13.30 3.89
C VAL A 76 -5.49 -13.46 3.21
N THR A 77 -5.52 -13.61 1.88
CA THR A 77 -4.32 -13.55 1.05
C THR A 77 -4.07 -12.11 0.64
N VAL A 78 -2.85 -11.61 0.89
CA VAL A 78 -2.45 -10.21 0.67
C VAL A 78 -1.05 -10.17 0.07
N ASP A 79 -0.78 -9.23 -0.83
CA ASP A 79 0.54 -9.05 -1.44
C ASP A 79 1.13 -7.63 -1.26
N ARG A 80 0.35 -6.71 -0.70
CA ARG A 80 0.78 -5.33 -0.52
C ARG A 80 0.02 -4.59 0.57
N SER A 81 0.67 -3.56 1.11
CA SER A 81 0.07 -2.57 2.00
C SER A 81 0.06 -1.17 1.38
N VAL A 82 -0.95 -0.37 1.73
CA VAL A 82 -1.06 1.05 1.39
C VAL A 82 -1.16 1.85 2.69
N LEU A 83 -0.31 2.87 2.80
CA LEU A 83 -0.19 3.71 3.98
C LEU A 83 -0.37 5.17 3.58
N GLN A 84 -1.05 5.95 4.43
CA GLN A 84 -1.19 7.39 4.27
C GLN A 84 -1.05 8.07 5.64
N GLU A 85 -0.16 9.05 5.74
CA GLU A 85 -0.12 9.99 6.85
C GLU A 85 -1.24 11.03 6.68
N ASP A 86 -1.77 11.53 7.79
CA ASP A 86 -2.40 12.84 7.81
C ASP A 86 -1.26 13.88 7.84
N GLN A 87 -1.12 14.62 6.74
CA GLN A 87 -0.04 15.58 6.57
C GLN A 87 -0.46 17.01 6.91
N THR A 88 -1.60 17.22 7.59
CA THR A 88 -2.06 18.56 7.98
C THR A 88 -0.98 19.31 8.78
N ASP A 89 -0.27 18.61 9.67
CA ASP A 89 0.84 19.14 10.46
C ASP A 89 2.23 18.73 9.92
N GLY A 90 2.28 18.31 8.64
CA GLY A 90 3.51 17.92 7.96
C GLY A 90 3.78 16.41 7.91
N GLN A 91 4.92 16.05 7.35
CA GLN A 91 5.35 14.67 7.17
C GLN A 91 6.42 14.29 8.19
N VAL A 92 6.11 13.34 9.09
CA VAL A 92 6.90 13.15 10.31
C VAL A 92 7.53 11.76 10.42
N ILE A 93 6.99 10.75 9.75
CA ILE A 93 7.53 9.38 9.76
C ILE A 93 8.85 9.31 8.97
N ARG A 94 9.88 8.68 9.57
CA ARG A 94 11.24 8.54 9.02
C ARG A 94 11.71 7.09 8.88
N ALA A 95 11.09 6.15 9.58
CA ALA A 95 11.26 4.73 9.36
C ALA A 95 10.06 3.94 9.89
N TYR A 96 9.72 2.86 9.21
CA TYR A 96 8.67 1.93 9.63
C TYR A 96 8.92 0.51 9.11
N THR A 97 8.24 -0.45 9.72
CA THR A 97 8.16 -1.85 9.24
C THR A 97 6.71 -2.27 9.06
N ILE A 98 6.49 -3.20 8.13
CA ILE A 98 5.25 -3.96 8.01
C ILE A 98 5.56 -5.41 8.34
N ASP A 99 4.87 -5.93 9.34
CA ASP A 99 4.94 -7.31 9.76
C ASP A 99 3.63 -8.03 9.49
N VAL A 100 3.68 -9.34 9.26
CA VAL A 100 2.50 -10.20 9.18
C VAL A 100 2.59 -11.37 10.14
N LYS A 101 1.41 -11.86 10.53
CA LYS A 101 1.25 -13.14 11.21
C LYS A 101 0.65 -14.13 10.21
N LEU A 102 1.48 -15.07 9.74
CA LEU A 102 1.06 -16.11 8.81
C LEU A 102 0.07 -17.09 9.46
N VAL A 103 -0.80 -17.72 8.66
CA VAL A 103 -1.72 -18.76 9.16
C VAL A 103 -0.98 -20.06 9.51
N ASN A 104 0.03 -20.42 8.72
CA ASN A 104 0.70 -21.73 8.78
C ASN A 104 1.85 -21.80 9.80
N THR A 105 2.04 -20.76 10.62
CA THR A 105 3.11 -20.74 11.62
C THR A 105 2.74 -21.60 12.82
N THR A 106 3.69 -22.45 13.25
CA THR A 106 3.58 -23.18 14.53
C THR A 106 3.78 -22.25 15.73
N ASN A 107 4.40 -21.09 15.54
CA ASN A 107 4.56 -20.08 16.55
C ASN A 107 3.54 -18.96 16.36
N THR A 108 2.44 -19.05 17.12
CA THR A 108 1.34 -18.07 17.11
C THR A 108 1.74 -16.70 17.65
N HIS A 109 2.98 -16.48 18.10
CA HIS A 109 3.46 -15.16 18.55
C HIS A 109 4.50 -14.56 17.60
N GLN A 110 4.87 -15.28 16.53
CA GLN A 110 5.88 -14.82 15.60
C GLN A 110 5.29 -13.87 14.55
N TRP A 111 5.90 -12.70 14.45
CA TRP A 111 5.70 -11.73 13.38
C TRP A 111 6.83 -11.85 12.37
N MET A 112 6.50 -11.80 11.08
CA MET A 112 7.45 -11.82 9.98
C MET A 112 7.42 -10.47 9.26
N ILE A 113 8.58 -9.81 9.14
CA ILE A 113 8.68 -8.57 8.35
C ILE A 113 8.48 -8.90 6.87
N VAL A 114 7.55 -8.18 6.22
CA VAL A 114 7.27 -8.30 4.78
C VAL A 114 7.63 -7.03 4.00
N ALA A 115 7.74 -5.88 4.67
CA ALA A 115 8.24 -4.65 4.08
C ALA A 115 8.88 -3.74 5.13
N GLN A 116 9.78 -2.86 4.67
CA GLN A 116 10.37 -1.80 5.46
C GLN A 116 10.44 -0.53 4.59
N GLY A 117 10.30 0.63 5.21
CA GLY A 117 10.36 1.90 4.51
C GLY A 117 10.84 3.04 5.39
N THR A 118 11.07 4.19 4.76
CA THR A 118 11.51 5.41 5.44
C THR A 118 10.35 6.37 5.63
N SER A 119 9.84 6.95 4.55
CA SER A 119 8.79 7.95 4.53
C SER A 119 7.47 7.39 3.99
N ILE A 120 6.33 7.87 4.51
CA ILE A 120 4.99 7.50 4.00
C ILE A 120 4.36 8.65 3.19
N GLY A 121 4.07 9.77 3.85
CA GLY A 121 3.43 10.96 3.29
C GLY A 121 2.00 10.72 2.83
N ASN A 122 1.60 11.33 1.72
CA ASN A 122 0.24 11.26 1.20
C ASN A 122 -0.15 9.85 0.81
N LYS A 123 0.76 9.07 0.22
CA LYS A 123 0.52 7.67 -0.14
C LYS A 123 1.83 6.91 -0.33
N LYS A 124 1.92 5.77 0.36
CA LYS A 124 2.98 4.79 0.19
C LYS A 124 2.38 3.42 -0.11
N ILE A 125 2.88 2.78 -1.15
CA ILE A 125 2.52 1.41 -1.53
C ILE A 125 3.76 0.55 -1.32
N ASP A 126 3.61 -0.50 -0.53
CA ASP A 126 4.66 -1.51 -0.29
C ASP A 126 4.20 -2.83 -0.89
N ILE A 127 4.84 -3.25 -1.99
CA ILE A 127 4.64 -4.57 -2.61
C ILE A 127 5.58 -5.54 -1.91
N TRP A 128 5.06 -6.68 -1.46
CA TRP A 128 5.83 -7.65 -0.68
C TRP A 128 6.62 -8.56 -1.62
N GLU A 129 7.95 -8.61 -1.46
CA GLU A 129 8.85 -9.35 -2.35
C GLU A 129 8.58 -10.86 -2.35
N ALA A 130 8.13 -11.40 -1.21
CA ALA A 130 7.76 -12.80 -1.07
C ALA A 130 6.45 -13.18 -1.81
N GLY A 131 5.78 -12.21 -2.43
CA GLY A 131 4.50 -12.39 -3.10
C GLY A 131 3.33 -12.56 -2.13
N PRO A 132 2.17 -13.01 -2.61
CA PRO A 132 0.95 -13.14 -1.81
C PRO A 132 1.13 -14.06 -0.60
N GLN A 133 0.81 -13.57 0.60
CA GLN A 133 0.88 -14.29 1.87
C GLN A 133 -0.52 -14.48 2.43
N LEU A 134 -0.79 -15.68 2.96
CA LEU A 134 -2.01 -15.96 3.73
C LEU A 134 -1.79 -15.58 5.20
N ILE A 135 -2.52 -14.56 5.67
CA ILE A 135 -2.27 -13.91 6.96
C ILE A 135 -3.53 -13.88 7.84
N ASN A 136 -3.30 -13.90 9.16
CA ASN A 136 -4.31 -13.63 10.19
C ASN A 136 -4.18 -12.23 10.79
N ALA A 137 -3.05 -11.56 10.60
CA ALA A 137 -2.85 -10.20 11.04
C ALA A 137 -1.74 -9.52 10.23
N VAL A 138 -1.83 -8.19 10.14
CA VAL A 138 -0.76 -7.32 9.65
C VAL A 138 -0.54 -6.20 10.67
N ARG A 139 0.71 -5.78 10.84
CA ARG A 139 1.11 -4.71 11.76
C ARG A 139 2.00 -3.71 11.05
N LEU A 140 1.67 -2.45 11.21
CA LEU A 140 2.57 -1.32 10.96
C LEU A 140 3.26 -0.95 12.28
N THR A 141 4.59 -0.82 12.25
CA THR A 141 5.39 -0.30 13.36
C THR A 141 6.19 0.90 12.88
N ILE A 142 5.93 2.08 13.44
CA ILE A 142 6.70 3.31 13.18
C ILE A 142 7.92 3.29 14.09
N THR A 143 9.10 3.07 13.51
CA THR A 143 10.35 2.88 14.26
C THR A 143 11.15 4.17 14.43
N LYS A 144 10.89 5.18 13.59
CA LYS A 144 11.49 6.50 13.71
C LYS A 144 10.53 7.58 13.23
N THR A 145 10.36 8.63 14.04
CA THR A 145 9.55 9.80 13.72
C THR A 145 10.21 11.06 14.31
N VAL A 146 9.90 12.23 13.77
CA VAL A 146 10.35 13.53 14.31
C VAL A 146 9.28 14.27 15.11
N ASP A 147 8.04 13.79 15.07
CA ASP A 147 6.90 14.29 15.84
C ASP A 147 5.86 13.17 16.03
N LYS A 148 4.71 13.44 16.67
CA LYS A 148 3.61 12.48 16.80
C LYS A 148 2.99 12.17 15.43
N PRO A 149 3.12 10.93 14.91
CA PRO A 149 2.52 10.58 13.63
C PRO A 149 1.01 10.40 13.76
N VAL A 150 0.29 10.76 12.68
CA VAL A 150 -1.13 10.46 12.52
C VAL A 150 -1.31 9.65 11.25
N ILE A 151 -1.73 8.40 11.38
CA ILE A 151 -2.05 7.55 10.24
C ILE A 151 -3.48 7.84 9.79
N LYS A 152 -3.62 8.41 8.59
CA LYS A 152 -4.91 8.63 7.93
C LYS A 152 -5.51 7.34 7.43
N SER A 153 -4.70 6.47 6.85
CA SER A 153 -5.13 5.13 6.42
C SER A 153 -4.00 4.13 6.43
N PHE A 154 -4.34 2.91 6.81
CA PHE A 154 -3.54 1.72 6.62
C PHE A 154 -4.47 0.67 6.02
N THR A 155 -4.19 0.19 4.82
CA THR A 155 -5.00 -0.82 4.14
C THR A 155 -4.12 -1.88 3.52
N VAL A 156 -4.70 -3.05 3.26
CA VAL A 156 -4.06 -4.17 2.58
C VAL A 156 -4.87 -4.64 1.39
N HIS A 157 -4.17 -5.13 0.38
CA HIS A 157 -4.74 -5.49 -0.92
C HIS A 157 -4.12 -6.76 -1.47
N LEU A 158 -4.87 -7.42 -2.35
CA LEU A 158 -4.38 -8.49 -3.21
C LEU A 158 -4.67 -8.07 -4.65
N CYS A 159 -3.64 -7.96 -5.48
CA CYS A 159 -3.80 -7.54 -6.86
C CYS A 159 -3.21 -8.57 -7.83
N ASN A 160 -3.93 -8.79 -8.93
CA ASN A 160 -3.51 -9.65 -10.03
C ASN A 160 -2.67 -8.90 -11.06
#